data_AF-A0A923V369-F1
#
_entry.id   AF-A0A923V369-F1
#
_cell.length_a   1.000
_cell.length_b   1.000
_cell.length_c   1.000
_cell.angle_alpha   90.00
_cell.angle_beta   90.00
_cell.angle_gamma   90.00
#
_symmetry.space_group_name_H-M   'P 1'
#
loop_
_entity.id
_entity.type
_entity.pdbx_description
1 polymer ?
#
loop_
_entity_poly.entity_id
_entity_poly.type
_entity_poly.pdbx_seq_one_letter_code
_entity_poly.pdbx_strand_id
1 'polypeptide(L)'
;MLGDGVNDGPALKAAHIGVAMGTKGTEIAKAAASLLLTNDDLSKLITGITAGRRIYVNIKKAVQYIISIHIPIILTVSLPLFFGWIFPQIFTPVHVIFLELVAGPTCSIVYESEPMEKNTMQQLPRAITDTFLNWHELSISILQGLVITGGVLFVYQLMVQSGGSEEKTRAMVFSTLIFANVLLSFVNRSFFYSVFESFKNRNPLLIGITILVLVLLTFVLYIEPVSKFFKVGHLTISELSIALLVAAISVLWFELYKMVLRRTKKRPIEN
;
A
#
# COMPACT_ATOMS: atom_id res chain seq x y z
N MET A 1 15.81 27.93 0.08
CA MET A 1 16.64 29.05 -0.40
C MET A 1 17.75 28.48 -1.28
N LEU A 2 18.15 29.21 -2.32
CA LEU A 2 19.33 28.91 -3.13
C LEU A 2 20.38 29.98 -2.86
N GLY A 3 21.65 29.61 -2.71
CA GLY A 3 22.74 30.55 -2.50
C GLY A 3 24.11 29.97 -2.83
N ASP A 4 25.11 30.82 -2.87
CA ASP A 4 26.50 30.46 -3.16
C ASP A 4 27.50 31.27 -2.32
N GLY A 5 27.10 32.43 -1.79
CA GLY A 5 27.96 33.32 -1.02
C GLY A 5 27.96 33.07 0.49
N VAL A 6 28.97 33.62 1.18
CA VAL A 6 29.06 33.60 2.65
C VAL A 6 27.87 34.32 3.29
N ASN A 7 27.42 35.40 2.64
CA ASN A 7 26.24 36.18 3.04
C ASN A 7 24.93 35.36 2.97
N ASP A 8 24.88 34.30 2.16
CA ASP A 8 23.71 33.43 2.07
C ASP A 8 23.63 32.43 3.23
N GLY A 9 24.72 32.22 3.97
CA GLY A 9 24.83 31.22 5.03
C GLY A 9 23.68 31.24 6.05
N PRO A 10 23.37 32.39 6.70
CA PRO A 10 22.28 32.47 7.68
C PRO A 10 20.92 32.06 7.10
N ALA A 11 20.64 32.47 5.86
CA ALA A 11 19.35 32.26 5.25
C ALA A 11 19.23 30.87 4.59
N LEU A 12 20.34 30.29 4.12
CA LEU A 12 20.44 28.87 3.77
C LEU A 12 20.15 27.98 4.98
N LYS A 13 20.69 28.34 6.14
CA LYS A 13 20.49 27.59 7.39
C LYS A 13 19.05 27.72 7.94
N ALA A 14 18.45 28.90 7.78
CA ALA A 14 17.07 29.16 8.23
C ALA A 14 16.00 28.59 7.30
N ALA A 15 16.34 28.33 6.03
CA ALA A 15 15.39 27.76 5.08
C ALA A 15 15.03 26.32 5.43
N HIS A 16 13.76 25.94 5.22
CA HIS A 16 13.30 24.55 5.36
C HIS A 16 14.17 23.57 4.56
N ILE A 17 14.60 24.00 3.37
CA ILE A 17 15.62 23.34 2.55
C ILE A 17 16.53 24.43 1.96
N GLY A 18 17.78 24.47 2.41
CA GLY A 18 18.84 25.29 1.82
C GLY A 18 19.57 24.51 0.72
N VAL A 19 19.79 25.12 -0.44
CA VAL A 19 20.54 24.53 -1.56
C VAL A 19 21.72 25.42 -1.90
N ALA A 20 22.93 24.85 -1.92
CA ALA A 20 24.14 25.55 -2.30
C ALA A 20 24.74 25.03 -3.62
N MET A 21 25.44 25.91 -4.33
CA MET A 21 26.26 25.56 -5.50
C MET A 21 27.49 24.77 -5.05
N GLY A 22 27.75 23.62 -5.68
CA GLY A 22 28.83 22.71 -5.30
C GLY A 22 30.20 23.17 -5.77
N THR A 23 30.30 23.81 -6.94
CA THR A 23 31.59 24.25 -7.50
C THR A 23 31.83 25.73 -7.19
N LYS A 24 30.88 26.60 -7.54
CA LYS A 24 30.97 28.05 -7.35
C LYS A 24 30.66 28.51 -5.92
N GLY A 25 30.02 27.67 -5.11
CA GLY A 25 29.67 28.02 -3.73
C GLY A 25 30.89 28.16 -2.83
N THR A 26 30.82 29.10 -1.90
CA THR A 26 31.76 29.24 -0.80
C THR A 26 31.62 28.08 0.19
N GLU A 27 32.70 27.70 0.88
CA GLU A 27 32.65 26.62 1.87
C GLU A 27 31.64 26.90 3.00
N ILE A 28 31.44 28.17 3.35
CA ILE A 28 30.43 28.58 4.33
C ILE A 28 29.01 28.33 3.80
N ALA A 29 28.73 28.66 2.53
CA ALA A 29 27.43 28.37 1.92
C ALA A 29 27.17 26.85 1.84
N LYS A 30 28.19 26.07 1.45
CA LYS A 30 28.09 24.60 1.37
C LYS A 30 27.82 23.96 2.73
N ALA A 31 28.51 24.42 3.77
CA ALA A 31 28.32 23.93 5.14
C ALA A 31 26.95 24.33 5.74
N ALA A 32 26.38 25.45 5.29
CA ALA A 32 25.08 25.92 5.76
C ALA A 32 23.89 25.24 5.08
N ALA A 33 24.05 24.75 3.85
CA ALA A 33 22.99 24.17 3.04
C ALA A 33 22.64 22.71 3.41
N SER A 34 21.41 22.30 3.11
CA SER A 34 20.93 20.91 3.28
C SER A 34 21.21 20.04 2.05
N LEU A 35 21.35 20.67 0.87
CA LEU A 35 21.56 20.04 -0.43
C LEU A 35 22.62 20.80 -1.21
N LEU A 36 23.41 20.07 -1.99
CA LEU A 36 24.48 20.60 -2.83
C LEU A 36 24.23 20.23 -4.29
N LEU A 37 24.28 21.24 -5.17
CA LEU A 37 24.29 21.03 -6.62
C LEU A 37 25.73 20.77 -7.07
N THR A 38 26.13 19.51 -7.09
CA THR A 38 27.53 19.09 -7.32
C THR A 38 28.17 19.67 -8.59
N ASN A 39 27.38 19.86 -9.64
CA ASN A 39 27.83 20.40 -10.93
C ASN A 39 27.24 21.78 -11.25
N ASP A 40 26.69 22.48 -10.26
CA ASP A 40 26.11 23.84 -10.42
C ASP A 40 24.98 23.94 -11.46
N ASP A 41 24.38 22.81 -11.83
CA ASP A 41 23.29 22.77 -12.80
C ASP A 41 21.94 22.96 -12.11
N LEU A 42 21.37 24.17 -12.25
CA LEU A 42 20.08 24.52 -11.69
C LEU A 42 18.94 23.65 -12.23
N SER A 43 19.08 23.02 -13.40
CA SER A 43 18.04 22.11 -13.93
C SER A 43 17.84 20.89 -13.02
N LYS A 44 18.86 20.50 -12.23
CA LYS A 44 18.77 19.41 -11.25
C LYS A 44 17.84 19.71 -10.08
N LEU A 45 17.57 20.99 -9.80
CA LEU A 45 16.54 21.37 -8.82
C LEU A 45 15.17 20.84 -9.25
N ILE A 46 14.86 20.90 -10.55
CA ILE A 46 13.61 20.36 -11.09
C ILE A 46 13.55 18.85 -10.84
N THR A 47 14.64 18.13 -11.09
CA THR A 47 14.74 16.69 -10.79
C THR A 47 14.49 16.40 -9.30
N GLY A 48 15.08 17.18 -8.40
CA GLY A 48 14.88 17.05 -6.96
C GLY A 48 13.42 17.31 -6.55
N ILE A 49 12.79 18.36 -7.08
CA ILE A 49 11.37 18.67 -6.83
C ILE A 49 10.47 17.54 -7.36
N THR A 50 10.75 17.03 -8.56
CA THR A 50 10.01 15.90 -9.14
C THR A 50 10.14 14.65 -8.27
N ALA A 51 11.35 14.31 -7.81
CA ALA A 51 11.59 13.19 -6.93
C ALA A 51 10.86 13.36 -5.58
N GLY A 52 10.92 14.55 -4.97
CA GLY A 52 10.21 14.85 -3.72
C GLY A 52 8.69 14.69 -3.85
N ARG A 53 8.09 15.18 -4.94
CA ARG A 53 6.65 15.00 -5.21
C ARG A 53 6.28 13.52 -5.39
N ARG A 54 7.10 12.76 -6.11
CA ARG A 54 6.91 11.30 -6.29
C ARG A 54 6.96 10.57 -4.95
N ILE A 55 8.00 10.81 -4.14
CA ILE A 55 8.17 10.16 -2.84
C ILE A 55 6.97 10.47 -1.93
N TYR A 56 6.53 11.74 -1.88
CA TYR A 56 5.37 12.13 -1.09
C TYR A 56 4.08 11.38 -1.47
N VAL A 57 3.77 11.31 -2.77
CA VAL A 57 2.60 10.59 -3.28
C VAL A 57 2.71 9.09 -2.98
N ASN A 58 3.89 8.51 -3.11
CA ASN A 58 4.13 7.10 -2.86
C ASN A 58 3.99 6.73 -1.37
N ILE A 59 4.55 7.56 -0.46
CA ILE A 59 4.35 7.40 0.99
C ILE A 59 2.87 7.44 1.33
N LYS A 60 2.13 8.38 0.73
CA LYS A 60 0.70 8.51 0.96
C LYS A 60 -0.07 7.24 0.56
N LYS A 61 0.23 6.67 -0.61
CA LYS A 61 -0.34 5.39 -1.06
C LYS A 61 0.01 4.25 -0.12
N ALA A 62 1.26 4.18 0.33
CA ALA A 62 1.72 3.17 1.28
C ALA A 62 0.96 3.28 2.61
N VAL A 63 0.80 4.48 3.16
CA VAL A 63 0.03 4.73 4.39
C VAL A 63 -1.43 4.28 4.25
N GLN A 64 -2.08 4.64 3.14
CA GLN A 64 -3.47 4.22 2.88
C GLN A 64 -3.59 2.69 2.76
N TYR A 65 -2.66 2.04 2.04
CA TYR A 65 -2.63 0.58 1.94
C TYR A 65 -2.39 -0.11 3.29
N ILE A 66 -1.43 0.37 4.11
CA ILE A 66 -1.15 -0.14 5.46
C ILE A 66 -2.43 -0.14 6.29
N ILE A 67 -3.16 0.97 6.29
CA ILE A 67 -4.40 1.07 7.07
C ILE A 67 -5.46 0.09 6.55
N SER A 68 -5.64 0.01 5.23
CA SER A 68 -6.61 -0.89 4.61
C SER A 68 -6.32 -2.37 4.87
N ILE A 69 -5.05 -2.78 4.99
CA ILE A 69 -4.69 -4.18 5.23
C ILE A 69 -4.63 -4.56 6.72
N HIS A 70 -4.23 -3.64 7.60
CA HIS A 70 -4.13 -3.94 9.04
C HIS A 70 -5.50 -4.08 9.71
N ILE A 71 -6.51 -3.33 9.25
CA ILE A 71 -7.87 -3.44 9.81
C ILE A 71 -8.43 -4.87 9.67
N PRO A 72 -8.41 -5.50 8.48
CA PRO A 72 -8.77 -6.91 8.32
C PRO A 72 -7.99 -7.87 9.20
N ILE A 73 -6.67 -7.68 9.31
CA ILE A 73 -5.82 -8.56 10.12
C ILE A 73 -6.26 -8.47 11.59
N ILE A 74 -6.36 -7.26 12.15
CA ILE A 74 -6.73 -7.02 13.55
C ILE A 74 -8.15 -7.54 13.82
N LEU A 75 -9.11 -7.21 12.97
CA LEU A 75 -10.51 -7.59 13.19
C LEU A 75 -10.76 -9.08 12.99
N THR A 76 -10.07 -9.73 12.06
CA THR A 76 -10.20 -11.19 11.85
C THR A 76 -9.62 -11.98 13.03
N VAL A 77 -8.57 -11.46 13.67
CA VAL A 77 -8.02 -12.07 14.89
C VAL A 77 -8.93 -11.81 16.11
N SER A 78 -9.47 -10.59 16.24
CA SER A 78 -10.14 -10.15 17.47
C SER A 78 -11.63 -10.44 17.53
N LEU A 79 -12.38 -10.29 16.43
CA LEU A 79 -13.84 -10.44 16.46
C LEU A 79 -14.31 -11.87 16.81
N PRO A 80 -13.71 -12.95 16.29
CA PRO A 80 -14.07 -14.31 16.72
C PRO A 80 -13.85 -14.55 18.22
N LEU A 81 -12.80 -13.94 18.79
CA LEU A 81 -12.51 -13.99 20.23
C LEU A 81 -13.58 -13.25 21.04
N PHE A 82 -13.92 -12.02 20.65
CA PHE A 82 -14.90 -11.20 21.39
C PHE A 82 -16.32 -11.75 21.32
N PHE A 83 -16.71 -12.34 20.19
CA PHE A 83 -18.04 -12.91 20.01
C PHE A 83 -18.15 -14.38 20.46
N GLY A 84 -17.07 -14.99 20.96
CA GLY A 84 -17.09 -16.38 21.42
C GLY A 84 -17.46 -17.38 20.32
N TRP A 85 -16.95 -17.17 19.10
CA TRP A 85 -17.23 -18.06 17.98
C TRP A 85 -16.60 -19.45 18.17
N ILE A 86 -17.06 -20.44 17.37
CA ILE A 86 -16.65 -21.85 17.50
C ILE A 86 -15.13 -22.02 17.40
N PHE A 87 -14.48 -21.31 16.47
CA PHE A 87 -13.02 -21.24 16.34
C PHE A 87 -12.55 -19.81 16.66
N PRO A 88 -12.40 -19.46 17.95
CA PRO A 88 -12.13 -18.10 18.36
C PRO A 88 -10.65 -17.73 18.09
N GLN A 89 -9.74 -18.71 18.15
CA GLN A 89 -8.32 -18.56 17.80
C GLN A 89 -8.05 -18.99 16.36
N ILE A 90 -8.71 -18.35 15.39
CA ILE A 90 -8.58 -18.74 13.98
C ILE A 90 -7.15 -18.56 13.45
N PHE A 91 -6.43 -17.53 13.89
CA PHE A 91 -5.03 -17.32 13.53
C PHE A 91 -4.09 -17.54 14.71
N THR A 92 -3.00 -18.25 14.41
CA THR A 92 -1.82 -18.33 15.28
C THR A 92 -0.84 -17.19 14.96
N PRO A 93 0.13 -16.89 15.84
CA PRO A 93 1.14 -15.86 15.57
C PRO A 93 1.87 -16.02 14.23
N VAL A 94 2.07 -17.27 13.78
CA VAL A 94 2.72 -17.58 12.50
C VAL A 94 1.94 -17.00 11.31
N HIS A 95 0.60 -17.02 11.33
CA HIS A 95 -0.20 -16.46 10.24
C HIS A 95 -0.08 -14.94 10.17
N VAL A 96 -0.09 -14.28 11.33
CA VAL A 96 0.05 -12.83 11.42
C VAL A 96 1.44 -12.42 10.95
N ILE A 97 2.50 -13.11 11.40
CA ILE A 97 3.86 -12.88 10.91
C ILE A 97 3.95 -13.04 9.39
N PHE A 98 3.31 -14.07 8.83
CA PHE A 98 3.28 -14.25 7.37
C PHE A 98 2.59 -13.07 6.67
N LEU A 99 1.42 -12.63 7.17
CA LEU A 99 0.69 -11.50 6.61
C LEU A 99 1.53 -10.20 6.66
N GLU A 100 2.24 -9.96 7.76
CA GLU A 100 3.15 -8.81 7.92
C GLU A 100 4.38 -8.91 7.01
N LEU A 101 4.95 -10.10 6.83
CA LEU A 101 6.04 -10.34 5.88
C LEU A 101 5.63 -10.11 4.42
N VAL A 102 4.33 -10.17 4.11
CA VAL A 102 3.81 -9.76 2.80
C VAL A 102 3.53 -8.26 2.75
N ALA A 103 2.86 -7.72 3.77
CA ALA A 103 2.45 -6.32 3.80
C ALA A 103 3.65 -5.36 3.85
N GLY A 104 4.65 -5.65 4.69
CA GLY A 104 5.82 -4.78 4.90
C GLY A 104 6.59 -4.48 3.61
N PRO A 105 7.12 -5.49 2.89
CA PRO A 105 7.82 -5.29 1.62
C PRO A 105 6.94 -4.68 0.53
N THR A 106 5.64 -4.96 0.52
CA THR A 106 4.71 -4.31 -0.40
C THR A 106 4.68 -2.79 -0.16
N CYS A 107 4.71 -2.35 1.09
CA CYS A 107 4.76 -0.93 1.43
C CYS A 107 6.13 -0.30 1.11
N SER A 108 7.19 -0.83 1.70
CA SER A 108 8.51 -0.19 1.68
C SER A 108 9.24 -0.32 0.36
N ILE A 109 8.98 -1.38 -0.41
CA ILE A 109 9.67 -1.63 -1.68
C ILE A 109 8.75 -1.26 -2.84
N VAL A 110 7.55 -1.83 -2.91
CA VAL A 110 6.71 -1.72 -4.10
C VAL A 110 6.06 -0.35 -4.22
N TYR A 111 5.43 0.16 -3.15
CA TYR A 111 4.80 1.47 -3.20
C TYR A 111 5.82 2.60 -3.30
N GLU A 112 6.94 2.53 -2.58
CA GLU A 112 8.01 3.54 -2.70
C GLU A 112 8.62 3.59 -4.10
N SER A 113 8.75 2.43 -4.76
CA SER A 113 9.26 2.35 -6.13
C SER A 113 8.24 2.74 -7.21
N GLU A 114 6.99 3.04 -6.87
CA GLU A 114 5.95 3.30 -7.87
C GLU A 114 6.36 4.50 -8.76
N PRO A 115 6.23 4.42 -10.08
CA PRO A 115 6.53 5.53 -10.97
C PRO A 115 5.58 6.72 -10.71
N MET A 116 6.07 7.92 -11.04
CA MET A 116 5.28 9.14 -10.90
C MET A 116 3.99 9.06 -11.74
N GLU A 117 2.89 9.58 -11.18
CA GLU A 117 1.62 9.66 -11.89
C GLU A 117 1.63 10.76 -12.95
N LYS A 118 0.72 10.65 -13.91
CA LYS A 118 0.53 11.70 -14.93
C LYS A 118 0.12 13.00 -14.25
N ASN A 119 0.65 14.11 -14.76
CA ASN A 119 0.33 15.48 -14.35
C ASN A 119 0.77 15.85 -12.92
N THR A 120 1.58 15.02 -12.22
CA THR A 120 2.10 15.37 -10.88
C THR A 120 2.90 16.67 -10.87
N MET A 121 3.60 17.01 -11.96
CA MET A 121 4.33 18.28 -12.07
C MET A 121 3.44 19.47 -12.45
N GLN A 122 2.26 19.23 -13.01
CA GLN A 122 1.27 20.27 -13.35
C GLN A 122 0.39 20.65 -12.15
N GLN A 123 0.37 19.81 -11.10
CA GLN A 123 -0.35 20.12 -9.87
C GLN A 123 0.36 21.23 -9.08
N LEU A 124 -0.44 22.07 -8.42
CA LEU A 124 0.06 23.08 -7.50
C LEU A 124 0.84 22.43 -6.33
N PRO A 125 1.83 23.13 -5.76
CA PRO A 125 2.46 22.68 -4.52
C PRO A 125 1.41 22.46 -3.42
N ARG A 126 1.57 21.39 -2.64
CA ARG A 126 0.68 21.10 -1.51
C ARG A 126 0.72 22.22 -0.46
N ALA A 127 -0.34 22.36 0.32
CA ALA A 127 -0.29 23.21 1.49
C ALA A 127 0.60 22.57 2.57
N ILE A 128 1.31 23.40 3.35
CA ILE A 128 2.18 22.91 4.44
C ILE A 128 1.34 22.20 5.52
N THR A 129 0.09 22.62 5.69
CA THR A 129 -0.89 22.05 6.63
C THR A 129 -1.41 20.67 6.20
N ASP A 130 -1.21 20.27 4.94
CA ASP A 130 -1.65 18.96 4.47
C ASP A 130 -0.80 17.87 5.14
N THR A 131 -1.48 16.93 5.78
CA THR A 131 -0.86 15.74 6.37
C THR A 131 -1.11 14.52 5.48
N PHE A 132 -0.32 13.47 5.70
CA PHE A 132 -0.53 12.16 5.07
C PHE A 132 -1.84 11.48 5.53
N LEU A 133 -2.44 11.96 6.62
CA LEU A 133 -3.61 11.40 7.29
C LEU A 133 -4.83 12.33 7.15
N ASN A 134 -5.11 12.78 5.93
CA ASN A 134 -6.36 13.50 5.68
C ASN A 134 -7.54 12.57 6.00
N TRP A 135 -8.47 13.04 6.83
CA TRP A 135 -9.62 12.25 7.30
C TRP A 135 -10.44 11.65 6.15
N HIS A 136 -10.57 12.37 5.04
CA HIS A 136 -11.28 11.85 3.87
C HIS A 136 -10.60 10.60 3.28
N GLU A 137 -9.28 10.63 3.15
CA GLU A 137 -8.49 9.52 2.58
C GLU A 137 -8.35 8.36 3.56
N LEU A 138 -8.25 8.68 4.84
CA LEU A 138 -8.23 7.71 5.92
C LEU A 138 -9.56 6.96 6.01
N SER A 139 -10.69 7.66 5.96
CA SER A 139 -12.02 7.03 6.04
C SER A 139 -12.28 6.06 4.90
N ILE A 140 -11.81 6.37 3.68
CA ILE A 140 -11.88 5.45 2.54
C ILE A 140 -11.05 4.18 2.80
N SER A 141 -9.83 4.35 3.33
CA SER A 141 -8.93 3.22 3.64
C SER A 141 -9.50 2.35 4.75
N ILE A 142 -10.09 2.98 5.77
CA ILE A 142 -10.82 2.29 6.84
C ILE A 142 -11.99 1.48 6.27
N LEU A 143 -12.80 2.10 5.39
CA LEU A 143 -13.93 1.44 4.76
C LEU A 143 -13.49 0.23 3.91
N GLN A 144 -12.41 0.36 3.13
CA GLN A 144 -11.82 -0.79 2.41
C GLN A 144 -11.49 -1.93 3.38
N GLY A 145 -10.80 -1.61 4.48
CA GLY A 145 -10.48 -2.60 5.50
C GLY A 145 -11.72 -3.26 6.10
N LEU A 146 -12.75 -2.49 6.45
CA LEU A 146 -14.00 -3.03 7.00
C LEU A 146 -14.75 -3.95 6.01
N VAL A 147 -14.77 -3.61 4.72
CA VAL A 147 -15.42 -4.44 3.69
C VAL A 147 -14.65 -5.75 3.48
N ILE A 148 -13.32 -5.72 3.52
CA ILE A 148 -12.48 -6.93 3.48
C ILE A 148 -12.72 -7.79 4.72
N THR A 149 -12.75 -7.20 5.93
CA THR A 149 -13.12 -7.91 7.16
C THR A 149 -14.47 -8.60 7.01
N GLY A 150 -15.49 -7.88 6.52
CA GLY A 150 -16.82 -8.43 6.31
C GLY A 150 -16.81 -9.66 5.39
N GLY A 151 -16.07 -9.59 4.28
CA GLY A 151 -15.92 -10.73 3.36
C GLY A 151 -15.19 -11.92 3.98
N VAL A 152 -14.10 -11.67 4.70
CA VAL A 152 -13.30 -12.71 5.36
C VAL A 152 -14.09 -13.42 6.47
N LEU A 153 -14.80 -12.65 7.30
CA LEU A 153 -15.66 -13.20 8.35
C LEU A 153 -16.90 -13.89 7.80
N PHE A 154 -17.40 -13.45 6.64
CA PHE A 154 -18.45 -14.16 5.93
C PHE A 154 -17.97 -15.54 5.48
N VAL A 155 -16.76 -15.64 4.91
CA VAL A 155 -16.15 -16.94 4.55
C VAL A 155 -15.95 -17.83 5.78
N TYR A 156 -15.51 -17.26 6.90
CA TYR A 156 -15.42 -18.00 8.17
C TYR A 156 -16.77 -18.62 8.54
N GLN A 157 -17.84 -17.82 8.56
CA GLN A 157 -19.17 -18.28 8.96
C GLN A 157 -19.73 -19.32 8.00
N LEU A 158 -19.54 -19.14 6.69
CA LEU A 158 -19.93 -20.13 5.68
C LEU A 158 -19.26 -21.49 5.91
N MET A 159 -17.96 -21.50 6.20
CA MET A 159 -17.22 -22.75 6.43
C MET A 159 -17.66 -23.45 7.71
N VAL A 160 -17.87 -22.68 8.78
CA VAL A 160 -18.35 -23.22 10.06
C VAL A 160 -19.76 -23.81 9.92
N GLN A 161 -20.68 -23.11 9.24
CA GLN A 161 -22.04 -23.60 9.00
C GLN A 161 -22.08 -24.83 8.09
N SER A 162 -21.10 -24.96 7.20
CA SER A 162 -20.93 -26.14 6.34
C SER A 162 -20.29 -27.33 7.06
N GLY A 163 -20.02 -27.23 8.36
CA GLY A 163 -19.38 -28.29 9.15
C GLY A 163 -17.87 -28.42 8.91
N GLY A 164 -17.22 -27.37 8.44
CA GLY A 164 -15.77 -27.35 8.18
C GLY A 164 -14.95 -27.52 9.47
N SER A 165 -13.84 -28.26 9.37
CA SER A 165 -12.88 -28.36 10.47
C SER A 165 -12.18 -27.02 10.75
N GLU A 166 -11.57 -26.90 11.92
CA GLU A 166 -10.81 -25.71 12.32
C GLU A 166 -9.69 -25.39 11.31
N GLU A 167 -8.89 -26.39 10.95
CA GLU A 167 -7.76 -26.24 10.02
C GLU A 167 -8.22 -25.81 8.62
N LYS A 168 -9.36 -26.34 8.16
CA LYS A 168 -9.91 -26.01 6.84
C LYS A 168 -10.53 -24.62 6.81
N THR A 169 -11.26 -24.25 7.87
CA THR A 169 -11.79 -22.89 8.04
C THR A 169 -10.65 -21.88 8.09
N ARG A 170 -9.59 -22.20 8.81
CA ARG A 170 -8.37 -21.37 8.89
C ARG A 170 -7.71 -21.19 7.53
N ALA A 171 -7.55 -22.27 6.77
CA ALA A 171 -7.00 -22.21 5.42
C ALA A 171 -7.83 -21.29 4.51
N MET A 172 -9.16 -21.37 4.59
CA MET A 172 -10.08 -20.53 3.81
C MET A 172 -9.96 -19.05 4.15
N VAL A 173 -10.01 -18.71 5.44
CA VAL A 173 -9.89 -17.32 5.93
C VAL A 173 -8.52 -16.74 5.59
N PHE A 174 -7.45 -17.51 5.81
CA PHE A 174 -6.08 -17.12 5.49
C PHE A 174 -5.90 -16.86 4.00
N SER A 175 -6.35 -17.79 3.14
CA SER A 175 -6.24 -17.65 1.69
C SER A 175 -7.05 -16.46 1.17
N THR A 176 -8.26 -16.25 1.72
CA THR A 176 -9.11 -15.09 1.37
C THR A 176 -8.40 -13.76 1.70
N LEU A 177 -7.77 -13.66 2.87
CA LEU A 177 -6.98 -12.48 3.23
C LEU A 177 -5.78 -12.27 2.33
N ILE A 178 -5.04 -13.33 1.97
CA ILE A 178 -3.91 -13.22 1.04
C ILE A 178 -4.37 -12.76 -0.34
N PHE A 179 -5.45 -13.34 -0.88
CA PHE A 179 -6.02 -12.88 -2.15
C PHE A 179 -6.50 -11.43 -2.07
N ALA A 180 -7.18 -11.05 -0.99
CA ALA A 180 -7.61 -9.67 -0.78
C ALA A 180 -6.41 -8.73 -0.71
N ASN A 181 -5.33 -9.13 -0.04
CA ASN A 181 -4.10 -8.35 0.05
C ASN A 181 -3.46 -8.13 -1.32
N VAL A 182 -3.33 -9.20 -2.11
CA VAL A 182 -2.81 -9.12 -3.48
C VAL A 182 -3.66 -8.18 -4.32
N LEU A 183 -4.99 -8.37 -4.35
CA LEU A 183 -5.88 -7.50 -5.13
C LEU A 183 -5.84 -6.05 -4.65
N LEU A 184 -5.80 -5.83 -3.34
CA LEU A 184 -5.73 -4.50 -2.73
C LEU A 184 -4.43 -3.79 -3.13
N SER A 185 -3.31 -4.51 -3.19
CA SER A 185 -2.02 -3.96 -3.63
C SER A 185 -2.09 -3.42 -5.06
N PHE A 186 -2.81 -4.09 -5.97
CA PHE A 186 -3.05 -3.61 -7.33
C PHE A 186 -4.01 -2.41 -7.37
N VAL A 187 -5.10 -2.48 -6.62
CA VAL A 187 -6.16 -1.47 -6.62
C VAL A 187 -5.70 -0.14 -6.01
N ASN A 188 -4.89 -0.20 -4.95
CA ASN A 188 -4.36 0.97 -4.26
C ASN A 188 -3.09 1.56 -4.89
N ARG A 189 -2.59 1.01 -6.02
CA ARG A 189 -1.51 1.64 -6.82
C ARG A 189 -1.82 3.07 -7.21
N SER A 190 -3.10 3.37 -7.38
CA SER A 190 -3.61 4.70 -7.68
C SER A 190 -5.01 4.85 -7.12
N PHE A 191 -5.26 5.96 -6.43
CA PHE A 191 -6.55 6.32 -5.85
C PHE A 191 -7.45 7.10 -6.84
N PHE A 192 -6.93 7.44 -8.02
CA PHE A 192 -7.67 8.16 -9.06
C PHE A 192 -7.80 7.35 -10.36
N TYR A 193 -6.68 6.91 -10.93
CA TYR A 193 -6.63 6.05 -12.12
C TYR A 193 -7.04 4.61 -11.78
N SER A 194 -7.67 3.93 -12.75
CA SER A 194 -8.02 2.52 -12.64
C SER A 194 -6.78 1.62 -12.70
N VAL A 195 -6.95 0.38 -12.25
CA VAL A 195 -5.92 -0.67 -12.39
C VAL A 195 -5.44 -0.81 -13.83
N PHE A 196 -6.35 -0.82 -14.82
CA PHE A 196 -5.98 -0.93 -16.24
C PHE A 196 -5.08 0.21 -16.74
N GLU A 197 -5.35 1.44 -16.30
CA GLU A 197 -4.51 2.58 -16.68
C GLU A 197 -3.19 2.57 -15.91
N SER A 198 -3.22 2.12 -14.66
CA SER A 198 -2.03 1.94 -13.82
C SER A 198 -1.12 0.83 -14.35
N PHE A 199 -1.67 -0.20 -15.00
CA PHE A 199 -0.89 -1.25 -15.68
C PHE A 199 -0.02 -0.73 -16.82
N LYS A 200 -0.37 0.41 -17.42
CA LYS A 200 0.48 1.07 -18.43
C LYS A 200 1.79 1.57 -17.81
N ASN A 201 1.78 1.95 -16.53
CA ASN A 201 2.99 2.21 -15.75
C ASN A 201 3.48 0.88 -15.17
N ARG A 202 4.56 0.32 -15.74
CA ARG A 202 5.09 -0.96 -15.28
C ARG A 202 5.81 -0.78 -13.93
N ASN A 203 5.35 -1.48 -12.91
CA ASN A 203 6.11 -1.72 -11.69
C ASN A 203 6.41 -3.24 -11.62
N PRO A 204 7.61 -3.68 -12.05
CA PRO A 204 7.95 -5.11 -12.07
C PRO A 204 8.03 -5.70 -10.65
N LEU A 205 8.35 -4.88 -9.64
CA LEU A 205 8.46 -5.33 -8.25
C LEU A 205 7.10 -5.81 -7.72
N LEU A 206 6.01 -5.12 -8.07
CA LEU A 206 4.66 -5.55 -7.68
C LEU A 206 4.32 -6.95 -8.23
N ILE A 207 4.66 -7.20 -9.49
CA ILE A 207 4.43 -8.50 -10.12
C ILE A 207 5.31 -9.56 -9.45
N GLY A 208 6.58 -9.25 -9.19
CA GLY A 208 7.51 -10.14 -8.49
C GLY A 208 7.01 -10.53 -7.10
N ILE A 209 6.59 -9.56 -6.28
CA ILE A 209 6.02 -9.83 -4.95
C ILE A 209 4.71 -10.61 -5.07
N THR A 210 3.83 -10.27 -6.01
CA THR A 210 2.57 -11.01 -6.21
C THR A 210 2.83 -12.49 -6.51
N ILE A 211 3.74 -12.78 -7.45
CA ILE A 211 4.09 -14.16 -7.79
C ILE A 211 4.69 -14.87 -6.59
N LEU A 212 5.62 -14.23 -5.88
CA LEU A 212 6.24 -14.79 -4.68
C LEU A 212 5.19 -15.13 -3.61
N VAL A 213 4.24 -14.23 -3.33
CA VAL A 213 3.18 -14.44 -2.34
C VAL A 213 2.27 -15.60 -2.72
N LEU A 214 1.89 -15.71 -4.00
CA LEU A 214 1.05 -16.82 -4.47
C LEU A 214 1.78 -18.17 -4.42
N VAL A 215 3.08 -18.19 -4.73
CA VAL A 215 3.92 -19.39 -4.59
C VAL A 215 4.04 -19.79 -3.12
N LEU A 216 4.29 -18.83 -2.22
CA LEU A 216 4.36 -19.10 -0.78
C LEU A 216 3.01 -19.57 -0.22
N LEU A 217 1.89 -18.99 -0.65
CA LEU A 217 0.56 -19.49 -0.28
C LEU A 217 0.36 -20.93 -0.73
N THR A 218 0.77 -21.26 -1.96
CA THR A 218 0.72 -22.63 -2.49
C THR A 218 1.54 -23.58 -1.62
N PHE A 219 2.74 -23.18 -1.18
CA PHE A 219 3.57 -23.99 -0.28
C PHE A 219 2.90 -24.20 1.07
N VAL A 220 2.30 -23.15 1.65
CA VAL A 220 1.57 -23.24 2.92
C VAL A 220 0.38 -24.20 2.84
N LEU A 221 -0.33 -24.25 1.71
CA LEU A 221 -1.52 -25.09 1.56
C LEU A 221 -1.25 -26.54 1.12
N TYR A 222 -0.16 -26.79 0.39
CA TYR A 222 0.02 -28.09 -0.28
C TYR A 222 1.30 -28.85 0.12
N ILE A 223 2.28 -28.20 0.78
CA ILE A 223 3.47 -28.90 1.28
C ILE A 223 3.22 -29.33 2.73
N GLU A 224 3.12 -30.64 2.96
CA GLU A 224 2.68 -31.21 4.25
C GLU A 224 3.48 -30.71 5.48
N PRO A 225 4.82 -30.64 5.49
CA PRO A 225 5.56 -30.03 6.60
C PRO A 225 5.16 -28.57 6.90
N VAL A 226 4.90 -27.77 5.86
CA VAL A 226 4.55 -26.36 6.00
C VAL A 226 3.10 -26.21 6.43
N SER A 227 2.20 -26.96 5.82
CA SER A 227 0.77 -27.01 6.16
C SER A 227 0.55 -27.40 7.63
N LYS A 228 1.29 -28.40 8.15
CA LYS A 228 1.27 -28.77 9.57
C LYS A 228 1.81 -27.66 10.48
N PHE A 229 2.88 -26.98 10.08
CA PHE A 229 3.43 -25.86 10.85
C PHE A 229 2.44 -24.69 10.95
N PHE A 230 1.74 -24.38 9.86
CA PHE A 230 0.68 -23.38 9.83
C PHE A 230 -0.66 -23.90 10.40
N LYS A 231 -0.81 -25.21 10.62
CA LYS A 231 -2.08 -25.84 11.06
C LYS A 231 -3.24 -25.48 10.13
N VAL A 232 -3.00 -25.58 8.82
CA VAL A 232 -3.96 -25.27 7.76
C VAL A 232 -4.33 -26.54 7.00
N GLY A 233 -5.62 -26.69 6.67
CA GLY A 233 -6.12 -27.80 5.87
C GLY A 233 -5.87 -27.61 4.38
N HIS A 234 -5.87 -28.71 3.63
CA HIS A 234 -5.86 -28.66 2.17
C HIS A 234 -7.16 -28.07 1.63
N LEU A 235 -7.03 -27.17 0.66
CA LEU A 235 -8.16 -26.56 -0.03
C LEU A 235 -8.35 -27.15 -1.42
N THR A 236 -9.60 -27.43 -1.76
CA THR A 236 -10.01 -27.79 -3.11
C THR A 236 -10.00 -26.57 -4.03
N ILE A 237 -9.97 -26.80 -5.34
CA ILE A 237 -10.00 -25.72 -6.35
C ILE A 237 -11.29 -24.90 -6.24
N SER A 238 -12.42 -25.54 -5.93
CA SER A 238 -13.70 -24.86 -5.69
C SER A 238 -13.63 -23.91 -4.51
N GLU A 239 -13.00 -24.33 -3.41
CA GLU A 239 -12.83 -23.55 -2.20
C GLU A 239 -11.89 -22.36 -2.42
N LEU A 240 -10.77 -22.57 -3.11
CA LEU A 240 -9.89 -21.49 -3.54
C LEU A 240 -10.61 -20.49 -4.45
N SER A 241 -11.47 -20.97 -5.34
CA SER A 241 -12.25 -20.09 -6.23
C SER A 241 -13.25 -19.24 -5.43
N ILE A 242 -13.89 -19.80 -4.41
CA ILE A 242 -14.77 -19.05 -3.50
C ILE A 242 -13.96 -18.01 -2.72
N ALA A 243 -12.81 -18.39 -2.15
CA ALA A 243 -11.94 -17.47 -1.43
C ALA A 243 -11.49 -16.29 -2.32
N LEU A 244 -11.08 -16.59 -3.55
CA LEU A 244 -10.70 -15.57 -4.54
C LEU A 244 -11.90 -14.69 -4.93
N LEU A 245 -13.08 -15.27 -5.14
CA LEU A 245 -14.28 -14.54 -5.52
C LEU A 245 -14.73 -13.57 -4.42
N VAL A 246 -14.72 -14.01 -3.15
CA VAL A 246 -15.04 -13.13 -2.03
C VAL A 246 -14.00 -12.03 -1.88
N ALA A 247 -12.72 -12.37 -1.96
CA ALA A 247 -11.64 -11.37 -1.96
C ALA A 247 -11.81 -10.34 -3.09
N ALA A 248 -12.18 -10.79 -4.29
CA ALA A 248 -12.41 -9.93 -5.44
C ALA A 248 -13.61 -8.99 -5.21
N ILE A 249 -14.73 -9.49 -4.72
CA ILE A 249 -15.90 -8.65 -4.40
C ILE A 249 -15.55 -7.62 -3.32
N SER A 250 -14.87 -8.04 -2.26
CA SER A 250 -14.49 -7.19 -1.13
C SER A 250 -13.49 -6.09 -1.48
N VAL A 251 -12.74 -6.21 -2.59
CA VAL A 251 -11.71 -5.24 -2.98
C VAL A 251 -12.11 -4.46 -4.24
N LEU A 252 -12.63 -5.13 -5.28
CA LEU A 252 -12.84 -4.53 -6.60
C LEU A 252 -14.00 -3.52 -6.64
N TRP A 253 -14.86 -3.47 -5.62
CA TRP A 253 -15.84 -2.38 -5.49
C TRP A 253 -15.17 -1.00 -5.52
N PHE A 254 -13.91 -0.91 -5.07
CA PHE A 254 -13.17 0.35 -5.09
C PHE A 254 -12.82 0.82 -6.51
N GLU A 255 -12.68 -0.08 -7.48
CA GLU A 255 -12.52 0.32 -8.89
C GLU A 255 -13.78 1.01 -9.42
N LEU A 256 -14.97 0.56 -8.98
CA LEU A 256 -16.23 1.23 -9.30
C LEU A 256 -16.28 2.60 -8.66
N TYR A 257 -15.85 2.74 -7.40
CA TYR A 257 -15.72 4.04 -6.73
C TYR A 257 -14.80 4.99 -7.52
N LYS A 258 -13.61 4.54 -7.92
CA LYS A 258 -12.68 5.34 -8.75
C LYS A 258 -13.28 5.72 -10.10
N MET A 259 -14.05 4.83 -10.72
CA MET A 259 -14.76 5.14 -11.96
C MET A 259 -15.79 6.26 -11.78
N VAL A 260 -16.59 6.21 -10.70
CA VAL A 260 -17.57 7.26 -10.39
C VAL A 260 -16.87 8.58 -10.08
N LEU A 261 -15.81 8.56 -9.26
CA LEU A 261 -15.03 9.75 -8.90
C LEU A 261 -14.44 10.46 -10.13
N ARG A 262 -13.94 9.69 -11.11
CA ARG A 262 -13.41 10.25 -12.37
C ARG A 262 -14.50 10.88 -13.25
N ARG A 263 -15.73 10.39 -13.18
CA ARG A 263 -16.86 10.97 -13.93
C ARG A 263 -17.37 12.26 -13.29
N THR A 264 -17.32 12.37 -11.96
CA THR A 264 -17.82 13.54 -11.22
C THR A 264 -16.79 14.66 -11.11
N LYS A 265 -15.51 14.34 -10.88
CA LYS A 265 -14.42 15.32 -11.00
C LYS A 265 -14.07 15.51 -12.48
N LYS A 266 -14.73 16.48 -13.14
CA LYS A 266 -14.25 17.03 -14.43
C LYS A 266 -12.74 17.28 -14.32
N ARG A 267 -11.99 16.89 -15.35
CA ARG A 267 -10.54 17.16 -15.51
C ARG A 267 -10.22 18.55 -14.93
N PRO A 268 -9.26 18.70 -13.99
CA PRO A 268 -8.71 20.02 -13.73
C PRO A 268 -7.97 20.45 -15.00
N ILE A 269 -8.70 21.21 -15.82
CA ILE A 269 -8.28 22.18 -16.84
C ILE A 269 -6.95 21.81 -17.54
N GLU A 270 -7.08 21.16 -18.71
CA GLU A 270 -6.11 21.35 -19.79
C GLU A 270 -6.32 22.78 -20.31
N ASN A 271 -5.44 23.70 -19.91
CA ASN A 271 -5.11 24.91 -20.65
C ASN A 271 -3.67 24.78 -21.10
#